data_AF-A0AAD6KS52-F1
#
_entry.id   AF-A0AAD6KS52-F1
#
_cell.length_a   1.000
_cell.length_b   1.000
_cell.length_c   1.000
_cell.angle_alpha   90.00
_cell.angle_beta   90.00
_cell.angle_gamma   90.00
#
_symmetry.space_group_name_H-M   'P 1'
#
loop_
_entity.id
_entity.type
_entity.pdbx_description
1 polymer ?
#
loop_
_entity_poly.entity_id
_entity_poly.type
_entity_poly.pdbx_seq_one_letter_code
_entity_poly.pdbx_strand_id
1 'polypeptide(L)'
;MLNGYIDFFMDHNLAECLLKLKEELDKLLQKKLQDPKLDILKEGKYLMLAVEDLVSGDQCEGKFVFGRESRKPKVTNDNDRFTKDGANPKSLLQTLLMRAGHSPPKYKIKHLKTNEFRALVEFKGMQFVGKPKRNKQLAERDAAIEALAWLTQTSDKNAK
;
A
#
# COMPACT_ATOMS: atom_id res chain seq x y z
N MET A 1 -10.27 14.10 32.34
CA MET A 1 -9.44 13.26 31.47
C MET A 1 -10.39 12.41 30.66
N LEU A 2 -10.42 12.56 29.33
CA LEU A 2 -11.28 11.73 28.48
C LEU A 2 -10.74 10.31 28.56
N ASN A 3 -11.56 9.36 29.01
CA ASN A 3 -11.27 7.93 29.06
C ASN A 3 -11.07 7.40 27.63
N GLY A 4 -9.92 7.70 27.03
CA GLY A 4 -9.55 7.24 25.71
C GLY A 4 -9.35 5.73 25.75
N TYR A 5 -10.28 4.99 25.16
CA TYR A 5 -10.09 3.58 24.90
C TYR A 5 -9.12 3.44 23.73
N ILE A 6 -8.14 2.55 23.89
CA ILE A 6 -7.29 2.11 22.78
C ILE A 6 -8.14 1.14 21.97
N ASP A 7 -8.73 1.63 20.87
CA ASP A 7 -9.40 0.76 19.90
C ASP A 7 -8.34 -0.03 19.13
N PHE A 8 -8.25 -1.32 19.42
CA PHE A 8 -7.48 -2.25 18.61
C PHE A 8 -8.32 -2.66 17.40
N PHE A 9 -7.85 -2.31 16.21
CA PHE A 9 -8.48 -2.68 14.94
C PHE A 9 -8.21 -4.15 14.57
N MET A 10 -8.49 -5.08 15.48
CA MET A 10 -8.32 -6.52 15.29
C MET A 10 -9.59 -7.26 15.66
N ASP A 11 -9.88 -8.37 14.97
CA ASP A 11 -10.99 -9.23 15.38
C ASP A 11 -10.69 -9.95 16.70
N HIS A 12 -11.75 -10.41 17.38
CA HIS A 12 -11.65 -11.03 18.69
C HIS A 12 -10.73 -12.26 18.71
N ASN A 13 -10.79 -13.10 17.68
CA ASN A 13 -10.00 -14.32 17.61
C ASN A 13 -8.52 -14.01 17.42
N LEU A 14 -8.22 -13.00 16.60
CA LEU A 14 -6.86 -12.50 16.41
C LEU A 14 -6.32 -11.90 17.71
N ALA A 15 -7.15 -11.17 18.47
CA ALA A 15 -6.76 -10.61 19.77
C ALA A 15 -6.41 -11.71 20.77
N GLU A 16 -7.25 -12.74 20.87
CA GLU A 16 -7.02 -13.88 21.74
C GLU A 16 -5.75 -14.64 21.33
N CYS A 17 -5.53 -14.84 20.03
CA CYS A 17 -4.33 -15.49 19.51
C CYS A 17 -3.06 -14.71 19.87
N LEU A 18 -3.07 -13.38 19.70
CA LEU A 18 -1.94 -12.51 20.03
C LEU A 18 -1.62 -12.51 21.52
N LEU A 19 -2.65 -12.52 22.38
CA LEU A 19 -2.48 -12.65 23.83
C LEU A 19 -1.83 -13.99 24.21
N LYS A 20 -2.30 -15.11 23.64
CA LYS A 20 -1.71 -16.43 23.89
C LYS A 20 -0.26 -16.52 23.41
N LEU A 21 0.03 -16.00 22.21
CA LEU A 21 1.40 -15.92 21.68
C LEU A 21 2.33 -15.14 22.61
N LYS A 22 1.85 -13.99 23.11
CA LYS A 22 2.60 -13.19 24.09
C LYS A 22 2.88 -13.98 25.36
N GLU A 23 1.87 -14.63 25.95
CA GLU A 23 2.04 -15.42 27.18
C GLU A 23 3.08 -16.53 27.03
N GLU A 24 3.06 -17.27 25.92
CA GLU A 24 4.04 -18.32 25.66
C GLU A 24 5.44 -17.75 25.41
N LEU A 25 5.55 -16.60 24.75
CA LEU A 25 6.84 -15.92 24.54
C LEU A 25 7.43 -15.44 25.86
N ASP A 26 6.61 -14.86 26.74
CA ASP A 26 7.02 -14.44 28.07
C ASP A 26 7.54 -15.63 28.89
N LYS A 27 6.85 -16.78 28.85
CA LYS A 27 7.32 -18.02 29.51
C LYS A 27 8.67 -18.49 28.95
N LEU A 28 8.86 -18.45 27.63
CA LEU A 28 10.11 -18.86 27.01
C LEU A 28 11.27 -17.92 27.38
N LEU A 29 11.02 -16.61 27.39
CA LEU A 29 12.00 -15.62 27.83
C LEU A 29 12.37 -15.79 29.31
N GLN A 30 11.40 -16.08 30.18
CA GLN A 30 11.67 -16.38 31.59
C GLN A 30 12.58 -17.62 31.75
N LYS A 31 12.33 -18.69 30.98
CA LYS A 31 13.21 -19.87 30.96
C LYS A 31 14.64 -19.50 30.52
N LYS A 32 14.79 -18.67 29.49
CA LYS A 32 16.10 -18.18 29.04
C LYS A 32 16.81 -17.33 30.10
N LEU A 33 16.08 -16.51 30.84
CA LEU A 33 16.65 -15.70 31.92
C LEU A 33 17.16 -16.57 33.07
N GLN A 34 16.47 -17.69 33.35
CA GLN A 34 16.89 -18.66 34.37
C GLN A 34 18.07 -19.52 33.90
N ASP A 35 18.08 -19.92 32.63
CA ASP A 35 19.20 -20.62 31.99
C ASP A 35 19.72 -19.85 30.77
N PRO A 36 20.78 -19.05 30.93
CA PRO A 36 21.39 -18.31 29.83
C PRO A 36 21.90 -19.18 28.68
N LYS A 37 22.13 -20.49 28.88
CA LYS A 37 22.59 -21.41 27.82
C LYS A 37 21.45 -21.95 26.96
N LEU A 38 20.20 -21.79 27.39
CA LEU A 38 19.02 -22.26 26.66
C LEU A 38 18.94 -21.59 25.28
N ASP A 39 18.80 -22.37 24.21
CA ASP A 39 18.61 -21.83 22.87
C ASP A 39 17.13 -21.57 22.61
N ILE A 40 16.75 -20.29 22.61
CA ILE A 40 15.36 -19.83 22.40
C ILE A 40 14.84 -20.27 21.03
N LEU A 41 15.69 -20.25 20.00
CA LEU A 41 15.29 -20.57 18.64
C LEU A 41 15.04 -22.07 18.46
N LYS A 42 15.77 -22.90 19.21
CA LYS A 42 15.59 -24.35 19.19
C LYS A 42 14.41 -24.80 20.06
N GLU A 43 14.34 -24.33 21.30
CA GLU A 43 13.30 -24.67 22.27
C GLU A 43 11.94 -24.10 21.84
N GLY A 44 11.94 -22.85 21.37
CA GLY A 44 10.75 -22.11 20.95
C GLY A 44 10.49 -22.12 19.45
N LYS A 45 11.04 -23.06 18.68
CA LYS A 45 11.06 -23.00 17.20
C LYS A 45 9.75 -22.55 16.57
N TYR A 46 8.63 -23.22 16.90
CA TYR A 46 7.32 -22.89 16.32
C TYR A 46 6.74 -21.58 16.84
N LEU A 47 7.02 -21.25 18.10
CA LEU A 47 6.60 -19.98 18.69
C LEU A 47 7.33 -18.81 18.03
N MET A 48 8.63 -18.93 17.83
CA MET A 48 9.44 -17.91 17.17
C MET A 48 9.04 -17.74 15.70
N LEU A 49 8.71 -18.82 14.98
CA LEU A 49 8.15 -18.73 13.63
C LEU A 49 6.79 -18.02 13.61
N ALA A 50 5.90 -18.32 14.55
CA ALA A 50 4.60 -17.65 14.63
C ALA A 50 4.74 -16.15 14.97
N VAL A 51 5.71 -15.79 15.80
CA VAL A 51 6.05 -14.39 16.09
C VAL A 51 6.66 -13.71 14.87
N GLU A 52 7.55 -14.38 14.14
CA GLU A 52 8.13 -13.88 12.88
C GLU A 52 7.04 -13.62 11.83
N ASP A 53 6.11 -14.56 11.64
CA ASP A 53 4.97 -14.40 10.72
C ASP A 53 4.10 -13.20 11.11
N LEU A 54 3.83 -13.04 12.41
CA LEU A 54 3.03 -11.92 12.93
C LEU A 54 3.71 -10.57 12.67
N VAL A 55 5.01 -10.47 12.95
CA VAL A 55 5.79 -9.23 12.75
C VAL A 55 5.99 -8.94 11.27
N SER A 56 6.22 -9.96 10.44
CA SER A 56 6.37 -9.81 8.98
C SER A 56 5.08 -9.35 8.30
N GLY A 57 3.92 -9.66 8.90
CA GLY A 57 2.63 -9.14 8.48
C GLY A 57 2.40 -7.66 8.83
N ASP A 58 3.24 -7.06 9.69
CA ASP A 58 3.06 -5.68 10.12
C ASP A 58 3.53 -4.69 9.03
N GLN A 59 2.56 -3.97 8.47
CA GLN A 59 2.81 -2.91 7.50
C GLN A 59 3.10 -1.55 8.15
N CYS A 60 3.05 -1.45 9.48
CA CYS A 60 3.26 -0.21 10.22
C CYS A 60 4.69 -0.03 10.72
N GLU A 61 5.61 -0.97 10.47
CA GLU A 61 6.99 -0.92 10.99
C GLU A 61 7.03 -0.73 12.53
N GLY A 62 6.07 -1.31 13.25
CA GLY A 62 5.93 -1.15 14.69
C GLY A 62 5.37 0.20 15.15
N LYS A 63 4.85 1.05 14.25
CA LYS A 63 4.25 2.35 14.59
C LYS A 63 2.77 2.22 14.92
N PHE A 64 2.34 2.88 16.00
CA PHE A 64 0.92 3.04 16.30
C PHE A 64 0.31 4.09 15.37
N VAL A 65 -0.53 3.67 14.42
CA VAL A 65 -1.21 4.57 13.48
C VAL A 65 -2.69 4.68 13.84
N PHE A 66 -3.11 5.88 14.25
CA PHE A 66 -4.51 6.18 14.54
C PHE A 66 -5.35 6.22 13.26
N GLY A 67 -6.59 5.72 13.31
CA GLY A 67 -7.56 5.83 12.21
C GLY A 67 -7.35 4.88 11.03
N ARG A 68 -6.56 3.81 11.19
CA ARG A 68 -6.39 2.80 10.15
C ARG A 68 -7.58 1.83 10.13
N GLU A 69 -8.36 1.85 9.06
CA GLU A 69 -9.38 0.82 8.81
C GLU A 69 -8.69 -0.55 8.63
N SER A 70 -9.20 -1.59 9.29
CA SER A 70 -8.81 -3.00 9.11
C SER A 70 -9.25 -3.51 7.73
N ARG A 71 -8.63 -2.98 6.68
CA ARG A 71 -8.94 -3.37 5.30
C ARG A 71 -8.44 -4.80 5.10
N LYS A 72 -9.36 -5.77 5.17
CA LYS A 72 -9.17 -7.10 4.57
C LYS A 72 -8.58 -6.91 3.17
N PRO A 73 -7.62 -7.75 2.72
CA PRO A 73 -7.05 -7.63 1.40
C PRO A 73 -8.16 -7.77 0.36
N LYS A 74 -8.67 -6.61 -0.11
CA LYS A 74 -9.58 -6.56 -1.25
C LYS A 74 -8.72 -6.91 -2.44
N VAL A 75 -9.13 -7.94 -3.19
CA VAL A 75 -8.63 -8.20 -4.54
C VAL A 75 -8.74 -6.87 -5.29
N THR A 76 -7.60 -6.22 -5.48
CA THR A 76 -7.55 -4.90 -6.11
C THR A 76 -7.76 -5.09 -7.59
N ASN A 77 -8.93 -4.70 -8.09
CA ASN A 77 -8.98 -4.23 -9.47
C ASN A 77 -8.06 -3.00 -9.55
N ASP A 78 -6.92 -3.14 -10.22
CA ASP A 78 -5.83 -2.14 -10.32
C ASP A 78 -6.30 -0.72 -10.73
N ASN A 79 -7.46 -0.64 -11.38
CA ASN A 79 -8.06 0.62 -11.81
C ASN A 79 -8.42 1.56 -10.64
N ASP A 80 -8.55 1.06 -9.40
CA ASP A 80 -9.06 1.85 -8.27
C ASP A 80 -7.96 2.39 -7.34
N ARG A 81 -6.67 2.04 -7.58
CA ARG A 81 -5.55 2.47 -6.70
C ARG A 81 -5.34 3.98 -6.71
N PHE A 82 -5.66 4.65 -7.83
CA PHE A 82 -5.44 6.09 -8.02
C PHE A 82 -6.71 6.93 -7.84
N THR A 83 -7.81 6.31 -7.41
CA THR A 83 -9.14 6.94 -7.32
C THR A 83 -9.81 6.80 -5.95
N LYS A 84 -9.27 5.95 -5.06
CA LYS A 84 -9.85 5.60 -3.75
C LYS A 84 -10.00 6.73 -2.74
N ASP A 85 -9.14 7.75 -2.78
CA ASP A 85 -9.16 8.85 -1.79
C ASP A 85 -9.77 10.15 -2.34
N GLY A 86 -10.58 10.07 -3.41
CA GLY A 86 -11.12 11.25 -4.09
C GLY A 86 -10.06 12.07 -4.86
N ALA A 87 -8.81 11.62 -4.86
CA ALA A 87 -7.72 12.23 -5.62
C ALA A 87 -7.98 12.11 -7.13
N ASN A 88 -7.91 13.23 -7.84
CA ASN A 88 -8.00 13.24 -9.30
C ASN A 88 -6.65 12.75 -9.88
N PRO A 89 -6.63 11.69 -10.71
CA PRO A 89 -5.39 11.17 -11.30
C PRO A 89 -4.54 12.23 -12.01
N LYS A 90 -5.19 13.25 -12.62
CA LYS A 90 -4.47 14.35 -13.27
C LYS A 90 -3.71 15.23 -12.29
N SER A 91 -4.33 15.58 -11.16
CA SER A 91 -3.67 16.41 -10.14
C SER A 91 -2.60 15.63 -9.39
N LEU A 92 -2.85 14.35 -9.11
CA LEU A 92 -1.86 13.47 -8.49
C LEU A 92 -0.60 13.34 -9.36
N LEU A 93 -0.76 13.07 -10.66
CA LEU A 93 0.36 12.98 -11.60
C LEU A 93 1.15 14.30 -11.66
N GLN A 94 0.46 15.43 -11.71
CA GLN A 94 1.09 16.74 -11.71
C GLN A 94 1.90 16.98 -10.42
N THR A 95 1.32 16.69 -9.25
CA THR A 95 2.00 16.84 -7.96
C THR A 95 3.23 15.96 -7.85
N LEU A 96 3.15 14.69 -8.28
CA LEU A 96 4.30 13.78 -8.26
C LEU A 96 5.44 14.28 -9.14
N LEU A 97 5.13 14.77 -10.35
CA LEU A 97 6.14 15.32 -11.25
C LEU A 97 6.78 16.59 -10.69
N MET A 98 5.97 17.53 -10.18
CA MET A 98 6.49 18.77 -9.59
C MET A 98 7.33 18.50 -8.35
N ARG A 99 6.94 17.55 -7.49
CA ARG A 99 7.73 17.14 -6.31
C ARG A 99 9.08 16.52 -6.70
N ALA A 100 9.15 15.83 -7.83
CA ALA A 100 10.40 15.31 -8.39
C ALA A 100 11.23 16.38 -9.13
N GLY A 101 10.83 17.66 -9.10
CA GLY A 101 11.50 18.75 -9.81
C GLY A 101 11.30 18.71 -11.33
N HIS A 102 10.29 17.97 -11.81
CA HIS A 102 9.97 17.86 -13.23
C HIS A 102 8.91 18.86 -13.67
N SER A 103 8.94 19.21 -14.97
CA SER A 103 7.91 20.03 -15.60
C SER A 103 6.54 19.35 -15.57
N PRO A 104 5.43 20.11 -15.52
CA PRO A 104 4.08 19.54 -15.51
C PRO A 104 3.79 18.71 -16.78
N PRO A 105 2.89 17.71 -16.68
CA PRO A 105 2.56 16.82 -17.79
C PRO A 105 1.71 17.54 -18.85
N LYS A 106 2.00 17.27 -20.13
CA LYS A 106 1.26 17.82 -21.27
C LYS A 106 0.28 16.80 -21.84
N TYR A 107 -0.98 17.18 -22.03
CA TYR A 107 -2.02 16.31 -22.58
C TYR A 107 -2.33 16.66 -24.03
N LYS A 108 -2.41 15.65 -24.89
CA LYS A 108 -2.82 15.76 -26.30
C LYS A 108 -3.99 14.82 -26.54
N ILE A 109 -5.11 15.36 -27.03
CA ILE A 109 -6.32 14.57 -27.32
C ILE A 109 -6.45 14.37 -28.82
N LYS A 110 -6.73 13.13 -29.24
CA LYS A 110 -7.12 12.79 -30.60
C LYS A 110 -8.55 12.27 -30.62
N HIS A 111 -9.35 12.78 -31.55
CA HIS A 111 -10.66 12.23 -31.86
C HIS A 111 -10.51 11.08 -32.85
N LEU A 112 -11.11 9.93 -32.54
CA LEU A 112 -11.08 8.72 -33.35
C LEU A 112 -12.30 8.67 -34.27
N LYS A 113 -12.19 7.88 -35.34
CA LYS A 113 -13.31 7.64 -36.29
C LYS A 113 -14.51 6.93 -35.63
N THR A 114 -14.31 6.32 -34.47
CA THR A 114 -15.33 5.63 -33.66
C THR A 114 -16.15 6.57 -32.76
N ASN A 115 -16.05 7.90 -32.94
CA ASN A 115 -16.62 8.92 -32.05
C ASN A 115 -16.11 8.85 -30.59
N GLU A 116 -14.90 8.33 -30.41
CA GLU A 116 -14.22 8.26 -29.11
C GLU A 116 -13.01 9.20 -29.07
N PHE A 117 -12.64 9.61 -27.87
CA PHE A 117 -11.45 10.40 -27.60
C PHE A 117 -10.37 9.50 -27.02
N ARG A 118 -9.15 9.62 -27.54
CA ARG A 118 -7.96 9.01 -26.97
C ARG A 118 -6.99 10.11 -26.58
N ALA A 119 -6.54 10.10 -25.33
CA ALA A 119 -5.58 11.07 -24.83
C ALA A 119 -4.18 10.44 -24.73
N LEU A 120 -3.18 11.29 -24.92
CA LEU A 120 -1.77 11.02 -24.72
C LEU A 120 -1.26 12.01 -23.68
N VAL A 121 -0.52 11.53 -22.69
CA VAL A 121 0.17 12.37 -21.70
C VAL A 121 1.68 12.26 -21.90
N GLU A 122 2.36 13.40 -21.90
CA GLU A 122 3.79 13.53 -22.18
C GLU A 122 4.50 14.29 -21.05
N PHE A 123 5.55 13.69 -20.50
CA PHE A 123 6.45 14.32 -19.53
C PHE A 123 7.83 13.68 -19.60
N LYS A 124 8.90 14.45 -19.41
CA LYS A 124 10.29 13.94 -19.41
C LYS A 124 10.65 13.10 -20.66
N GLY A 125 10.10 13.44 -21.83
CA GLY A 125 10.28 12.68 -23.07
C GLY A 125 9.54 11.34 -23.12
N MET A 126 8.82 10.96 -22.06
CA MET A 126 7.97 9.78 -22.01
C MET A 126 6.57 10.13 -22.51
N GLN A 127 5.91 9.16 -23.15
CA GLN A 127 4.55 9.30 -23.67
C GLN A 127 3.71 8.10 -23.28
N PHE A 128 2.56 8.35 -22.67
CA PHE A 128 1.60 7.32 -22.27
C PHE A 128 0.26 7.57 -22.93
N VAL A 129 -0.34 6.50 -23.45
CA VAL A 129 -1.58 6.57 -24.23
C VAL A 129 -2.69 5.86 -23.47
N GLY A 130 -3.74 6.60 -23.15
CA GLY A 130 -4.94 6.05 -22.51
C GLY A 130 -5.81 5.26 -23.48
N LYS A 131 -6.73 4.47 -22.93
CA LYS A 131 -7.77 3.77 -23.67
C LYS A 131 -8.76 4.79 -24.27
N PRO A 132 -9.38 4.47 -25.42
CA PRO A 132 -10.44 5.30 -25.98
C PRO A 132 -11.60 5.45 -24.99
N LYS A 133 -12.13 6.67 -24.84
CA LYS A 133 -13.29 6.98 -23.99
C LYS A 133 -14.25 7.90 -24.73
N ARG A 134 -15.51 7.88 -24.30
CA ARG A 134 -16.57 8.72 -24.89
C ARG A 134 -16.44 10.21 -24.58
N ASN A 135 -15.66 10.61 -23.58
CA ASN A 135 -15.48 12.01 -23.17
C ASN A 135 -14.00 12.38 -23.15
N LYS A 136 -13.66 13.59 -23.61
CA LYS A 136 -12.31 14.19 -23.55
C LYS A 136 -11.69 14.10 -22.15
N GLN A 137 -12.45 14.48 -21.12
CA GLN A 137 -11.95 14.46 -19.73
C GLN A 137 -11.67 13.04 -19.22
N LEU A 138 -12.52 12.07 -19.60
CA LEU A 138 -12.32 10.67 -19.24
C LEU A 138 -11.11 10.07 -19.94
N ALA A 139 -10.86 10.45 -21.20
CA ALA A 139 -9.69 10.01 -21.95
C ALA A 139 -8.39 10.53 -21.30
N GLU A 140 -8.35 11.81 -20.91
CA GLU A 140 -7.21 12.38 -20.18
C GLU A 140 -6.97 11.71 -18.82
N ARG A 141 -8.06 11.41 -18.11
CA ARG A 141 -7.98 10.69 -16.83
C ARG A 141 -7.37 9.30 -17.02
N ASP A 142 -7.79 8.58 -18.05
CA ASP A 142 -7.28 7.23 -18.35
C ASP A 142 -5.79 7.27 -18.74
N ALA A 143 -5.38 8.24 -19.56
CA ALA A 143 -3.96 8.45 -19.88
C ALA A 143 -3.10 8.78 -18.63
N ALA A 144 -3.65 9.56 -17.69
CA ALA A 144 -2.97 9.85 -16.42
C ALA A 144 -2.83 8.60 -15.54
N ILE A 145 -3.83 7.71 -15.54
CA ILE A 145 -3.77 6.43 -14.81
C ILE A 145 -2.66 5.54 -15.36
N GLU A 146 -2.54 5.41 -16.69
CA GLU A 146 -1.46 4.63 -17.33
C GLU A 146 -0.06 5.18 -16.96
N ALA A 147 0.09 6.51 -16.97
CA ALA A 147 1.33 7.15 -16.54
C ALA A 147 1.64 6.92 -15.05
N LEU A 148 0.64 7.02 -14.17
CA LEU A 148 0.78 6.78 -12.73
C LEU A 148 1.11 5.31 -12.42
N ALA A 149 0.46 4.38 -13.13
CA ALA A 149 0.75 2.96 -13.03
C ALA A 149 2.23 2.70 -13.38
N TRP A 150 2.74 3.29 -14.45
CA TRP A 150 4.15 3.16 -14.81
C TRP A 150 5.10 3.72 -13.74
N LEU A 151 4.83 4.94 -13.24
CA LEU A 151 5.65 5.58 -12.19
C LEU A 151 5.68 4.79 -10.88
N THR A 152 4.63 4.04 -10.58
CA THR A 152 4.53 3.25 -9.33
C THR A 152 4.96 1.80 -9.50
N GLN A 153 4.92 1.23 -10.71
CA GLN A 153 5.46 -0.10 -11.01
C GLN A 153 7.00 -0.13 -10.95
N THR A 154 7.68 1.00 -11.14
CA THR A 154 9.15 1.08 -10.96
C THR A 154 9.57 1.02 -9.49
N SER A 155 8.67 1.34 -8.55
CA SER A 155 8.96 1.27 -7.10
C SER A 155 9.16 -0.18 -6.63
N ASP A 156 8.42 -1.13 -7.22
CA ASP A 156 8.51 -2.56 -6.86
C ASP A 156 9.73 -3.26 -7.47
N LYS A 157 10.31 -2.71 -8.55
CA LYS A 157 11.46 -3.33 -9.26
C LYS A 157 12.84 -2.94 -8.73
N ASN A 158 12.94 -1.91 -7.90
CA ASN A 158 14.21 -1.50 -7.26
C ASN A 158 14.43 -2.14 -5.88
N ALA A 159 13.60 -3.11 -5.49
CA ALA A 159 13.70 -3.85 -4.23
C ALA A 159 14.21 -5.29 -4.43
N LYS A 160 15.13 -5.51 -5.39
CA LYS A 160 15.80 -6.79 -5.60
C LYS A 160 17.31 -6.64 -5.52
#